data_AF-L0AXK6-F1
#
_entry.id   AF-L0AXK6-F1
#
_cell.length_a   1.000
_cell.length_b   1.000
_cell.length_c   1.000
_cell.angle_alpha   90.00
_cell.angle_beta   90.00
_cell.angle_gamma   90.00
#
_symmetry.space_group_name_H-M   'P 1'
#
loop_
_entity.id
_entity.type
_entity.pdbx_description
1 polymer ?
#
loop_
_entity_poly.entity_id
_entity_poly.type
_entity_poly.pdbx_seq_one_letter_code
_entity_poly.pdbx_strand_id
1 'polypeptide(L)'
;MVDDQGVTIQLSEKPEADYGNGKTYGSGKQIKVIRTPELYDFYRYTHKVSNGSQFTLLEVKGDSSKRINGINEYGKPVTSVEAYYWKHEKTNGSPPTKVLLIGVTTSTGTTYHKNTSGKDWVEHHLQNDLEKTLDEQNCYNNNAITLDLSKDAYGTGDKYCCDGHKGSSRITVASIPVNHKHVGSKTLMAYSYTISSEKLAAIKLAGGKKRKTIKLDGSEFPMEGVESVSALYSNGSKEPVLICLNMKGDDKTSGWYKSSGGDTWTKAPELGDVKPEEIQNNCKQWNALVGELKKHSDSNLQECTLEPPKQPPELQGSQHSEEEGENEHEEEKDKVQEDSALTVEEEVPAFDLSDQVPDTESETKILLQGTPVIKILTTDT
;
A
#
# COMPACT_ATOMS: atom_id res chain seq x y z
N MET A 1 2.94 -52.37 -15.29
CA MET A 1 3.36 -50.98 -15.02
C MET A 1 2.29 -50.40 -14.13
N VAL A 2 2.64 -49.82 -12.97
CA VAL A 2 1.64 -49.12 -12.15
C VAL A 2 1.35 -47.83 -12.90
N ASP A 3 0.11 -47.63 -13.33
CA ASP A 3 -0.30 -46.38 -13.98
C ASP A 3 0.05 -45.23 -13.02
N ASP A 4 0.87 -44.28 -13.47
CA ASP A 4 1.22 -43.11 -12.68
C ASP A 4 -0.03 -42.24 -12.54
N GLN A 5 -0.82 -42.53 -11.52
CA GLN A 5 -1.97 -41.72 -11.14
C GLN A 5 -1.44 -40.33 -10.79
N GLY A 6 -1.63 -39.37 -11.70
CA GLY A 6 -1.19 -37.99 -11.52
C GLY A 6 -1.68 -37.39 -10.20
N VAL A 7 -1.05 -36.30 -9.77
CA VAL A 7 -1.34 -35.66 -8.50
C VAL A 7 -2.22 -34.43 -8.70
N THR A 8 -3.31 -34.36 -7.96
CA THR A 8 -4.09 -33.13 -7.77
C THR A 8 -3.51 -32.33 -6.61
N ILE A 9 -3.09 -31.09 -6.86
CA ILE A 9 -2.65 -30.16 -5.83
C ILE A 9 -3.87 -29.43 -5.26
N GLN A 10 -4.01 -29.45 -3.93
CA GLN A 10 -5.06 -28.76 -3.20
C GLN A 10 -4.47 -27.58 -2.44
N LEU A 11 -4.80 -26.36 -2.86
CA LEU A 11 -4.26 -25.13 -2.26
C LEU A 11 -4.87 -24.80 -0.88
N SER A 12 -6.03 -25.39 -0.56
CA SER A 12 -6.64 -25.35 0.78
C SER A 12 -5.84 -26.11 1.84
N GLU A 13 -4.97 -27.04 1.42
CA GLU A 13 -4.15 -27.85 2.32
C GLU A 13 -2.93 -27.06 2.81
N LYS A 14 -3.14 -26.21 3.81
CA LYS A 14 -2.11 -25.31 4.36
C LYS A 14 -1.79 -25.60 5.82
N PRO A 15 -0.50 -25.63 6.22
CA PRO A 15 -0.12 -25.64 7.63
C PRO A 15 -0.32 -24.27 8.28
N GLU A 16 -0.64 -24.27 9.57
CA GLU A 16 -0.82 -23.06 10.41
C GLU A 16 0.49 -22.51 10.99
N ALA A 17 1.54 -23.32 11.06
CA ALA A 17 2.84 -22.94 11.62
C ALA A 17 3.91 -22.79 10.54
N ASP A 18 4.80 -21.82 10.74
CA ASP A 18 5.98 -21.63 9.90
C ASP A 18 6.97 -22.76 10.13
N TYR A 19 7.59 -23.23 9.04
CA TYR A 19 8.68 -24.22 9.08
C TYR A 19 8.37 -25.54 9.82
N GLY A 20 7.09 -25.82 10.11
CA GLY A 20 6.68 -27.06 10.78
C GLY A 20 6.89 -28.30 9.91
N ASN A 21 6.48 -29.46 10.43
CA ASN A 21 6.56 -30.77 9.74
C ASN A 21 5.83 -30.83 8.38
N GLY A 22 5.15 -29.75 8.00
CA GLY A 22 4.33 -29.62 6.81
C GLY A 22 3.02 -30.38 6.95
N LYS A 23 2.03 -30.02 6.14
CA LYS A 23 0.80 -30.80 6.03
C LYS A 23 1.01 -31.85 4.93
N THR A 24 0.60 -33.10 5.18
CA THR A 24 0.66 -34.17 4.18
C THR A 24 -0.74 -34.55 3.71
N TYR A 25 -0.94 -34.73 2.41
CA TYR A 25 -2.19 -35.24 1.84
C TYR A 25 -1.97 -36.11 0.58
N GLY A 26 -3.00 -36.85 0.18
CA GLY A 26 -3.01 -37.72 -1.00
C GLY A 26 -3.08 -39.22 -0.65
N SER A 27 -3.79 -40.01 -1.46
CA SER A 27 -3.97 -41.46 -1.25
C SER A 27 -2.87 -42.31 -1.90
N GLY A 28 -2.14 -41.78 -2.89
CA GLY A 28 -1.02 -42.45 -3.56
C GLY A 28 0.32 -41.79 -3.26
N LYS A 29 0.56 -40.61 -3.87
CA LYS A 29 1.75 -39.79 -3.58
C LYS A 29 1.44 -38.83 -2.43
N GLN A 30 2.18 -38.95 -1.33
CA GLN A 30 2.09 -38.02 -0.21
C GLN A 30 2.69 -36.66 -0.58
N ILE A 31 1.88 -35.61 -0.56
CA ILE A 31 2.28 -34.23 -0.83
C ILE A 31 2.53 -33.50 0.47
N LYS A 32 3.77 -33.08 0.69
CA LYS A 32 4.18 -32.23 1.81
C LYS A 32 4.03 -30.75 1.41
N VAL A 33 3.36 -29.99 2.28
CA VAL A 33 3.18 -28.54 2.12
C VAL A 33 4.01 -27.79 3.15
N ILE A 34 4.85 -26.86 2.70
CA ILE A 34 5.74 -26.07 3.55
C ILE A 34 5.35 -24.60 3.43
N ARG A 35 5.11 -23.92 4.56
CA ARG A 35 4.95 -22.46 4.61
C ARG A 35 6.31 -21.79 4.80
N THR A 36 6.62 -20.79 3.98
CA THR A 36 7.83 -19.97 4.11
C THR A 36 7.47 -18.47 4.17
N PRO A 37 7.91 -17.74 5.21
CA PRO A 37 7.72 -16.29 5.39
C PRO A 37 8.83 -15.45 4.70
N GLU A 38 9.33 -15.87 3.55
CA GLU A 38 10.47 -15.21 2.88
C GLU A 38 10.19 -13.76 2.41
N LEU A 39 8.92 -13.38 2.36
CA LEU A 39 8.46 -12.07 1.94
C LEU A 39 7.69 -11.43 3.10
N TYR A 40 8.04 -10.19 3.45
CA TYR A 40 7.59 -9.57 4.70
C TYR A 40 6.07 -9.66 4.89
N ASP A 41 5.27 -9.40 3.83
CA ASP A 41 3.81 -9.37 3.89
C ASP A 41 3.10 -10.55 3.22
N PHE A 42 3.85 -11.57 2.79
CA PHE A 42 3.29 -12.67 2.01
C PHE A 42 3.73 -14.04 2.51
N TYR A 43 2.80 -14.98 2.54
CA TYR A 43 3.13 -16.39 2.72
C TYR A 43 3.37 -17.05 1.37
N ARG A 44 4.42 -17.87 1.29
CA ARG A 44 4.61 -18.87 0.22
C ARG A 44 4.29 -20.26 0.76
N TYR A 45 3.40 -20.98 0.10
CA TYR A 45 3.14 -22.40 0.36
C TYR A 45 3.67 -23.25 -0.78
N THR A 46 4.64 -24.12 -0.49
CA THR A 46 5.25 -25.02 -1.47
C THR A 46 4.69 -26.42 -1.29
N HIS A 47 3.96 -26.92 -2.29
CA HIS A 47 3.48 -28.29 -2.40
C HIS A 47 4.48 -29.13 -3.20
N LYS A 48 5.00 -30.21 -2.61
CA LYS A 48 5.92 -31.15 -3.27
C LYS A 48 5.75 -32.56 -2.72
N VAL A 49 6.17 -33.58 -3.47
CA VAL A 49 6.17 -34.95 -2.95
C VAL A 49 7.18 -35.07 -1.81
N SER A 50 6.85 -35.80 -0.73
CA SER A 50 7.67 -35.89 0.48
C SER A 50 9.11 -36.38 0.24
N ASN A 51 9.34 -37.20 -0.79
CA ASN A 51 10.66 -37.72 -1.17
C ASN A 51 11.43 -36.78 -2.15
N GLY A 52 10.84 -35.65 -2.56
CA GLY A 52 11.42 -34.72 -3.52
C GLY A 52 11.41 -35.17 -4.98
N SER A 53 10.78 -36.29 -5.34
CA SER A 53 10.70 -36.76 -6.72
C SER A 53 9.70 -35.94 -7.55
N GLN A 54 9.87 -35.98 -8.88
CA GLN A 54 8.88 -35.44 -9.81
C GLN A 54 7.55 -36.19 -9.74
N PHE A 55 6.48 -35.53 -10.17
CA PHE A 55 5.16 -36.11 -10.31
C PHE A 55 4.41 -35.51 -11.49
N THR A 56 3.55 -36.30 -12.13
CA THR A 56 2.62 -35.80 -13.16
C THR A 56 1.56 -34.90 -12.51
N LEU A 57 1.51 -33.63 -12.86
CA LEU A 57 0.52 -32.68 -12.33
C LEU A 57 -0.83 -32.90 -13.02
N LEU A 58 -1.83 -33.41 -12.31
CA LEU A 58 -3.17 -33.64 -12.87
C LEU A 58 -3.96 -32.34 -12.95
N GLU A 59 -4.08 -31.65 -11.82
CA GLU A 59 -4.73 -30.34 -11.73
C GLU A 59 -4.29 -29.58 -10.47
N VAL A 60 -4.59 -28.28 -10.42
CA VAL A 60 -4.49 -27.47 -9.22
C VAL A 60 -5.89 -27.02 -8.83
N LYS A 61 -6.30 -27.29 -7.59
CA LYS A 61 -7.56 -26.82 -7.01
C LYS A 61 -7.29 -25.66 -6.07
N GLY A 62 -8.00 -24.55 -6.27
CA GLY A 62 -7.98 -23.41 -5.37
C GLY A 62 -8.63 -23.73 -4.02
N ASP A 63 -8.65 -22.74 -3.13
CA ASP A 63 -9.23 -22.86 -1.78
C ASP A 63 -10.70 -23.28 -1.75
N SER A 64 -11.46 -22.94 -2.79
CA SER A 64 -12.85 -23.37 -2.97
C SER A 64 -13.01 -24.80 -3.50
N SER A 65 -11.91 -25.58 -3.56
CA SER A 65 -11.84 -26.90 -4.18
C SER A 65 -12.18 -26.94 -5.68
N LYS A 66 -12.30 -25.77 -6.32
CA LYS A 66 -12.51 -25.64 -7.76
C LYS A 66 -11.18 -25.72 -8.49
N ARG A 67 -11.19 -26.40 -9.64
CA ARG A 67 -10.05 -26.42 -10.56
C ARG A 67 -9.72 -25.00 -11.00
N ILE A 68 -8.44 -24.65 -10.94
CA ILE A 68 -7.89 -23.43 -11.51
C ILE A 68 -7.68 -23.69 -13.01
N ASN A 69 -8.22 -22.86 -13.89
CA ASN A 69 -8.02 -23.03 -15.34
C ASN A 69 -6.87 -22.15 -15.82
N GLY A 70 -6.23 -22.49 -16.95
CA GLY A 70 -5.16 -21.68 -17.56
C GLY A 70 -3.73 -22.09 -17.21
N ILE A 71 -3.55 -23.11 -16.36
CA ILE A 71 -2.23 -23.69 -16.08
C ILE A 71 -1.88 -24.70 -17.19
N ASN A 72 -0.82 -24.39 -17.95
CA ASN A 72 -0.38 -25.17 -19.12
C ASN A 72 0.43 -26.42 -18.74
N GLU A 73 0.75 -26.60 -17.46
CA GLU A 73 1.57 -27.70 -16.94
C GLU A 73 0.78 -28.97 -16.60
N TYR A 74 -0.53 -29.00 -16.85
CA TYR A 74 -1.32 -30.21 -16.67
C TYR A 74 -0.85 -31.35 -17.56
N GLY A 75 -0.77 -32.56 -16.97
CA GLY A 75 -0.24 -33.76 -17.60
C GLY A 75 1.30 -33.80 -17.71
N LYS A 76 2.02 -32.78 -17.21
CA LYS A 76 3.49 -32.72 -17.27
C LYS A 76 4.14 -33.15 -15.95
N PRO A 77 5.38 -33.67 -15.99
CA PRO A 77 6.17 -33.91 -14.78
C PRO A 77 6.60 -32.57 -14.16
N VAL A 78 6.25 -32.37 -12.89
CA VAL A 78 6.60 -31.19 -12.09
C VAL A 78 7.34 -31.61 -10.83
N THR A 79 8.13 -30.71 -10.24
CA THR A 79 8.85 -30.92 -8.98
C THR A 79 8.13 -30.28 -7.79
N SER A 80 7.48 -29.14 -8.01
CA SER A 80 6.68 -28.46 -6.98
C SER A 80 5.63 -27.53 -7.58
N VAL A 81 4.62 -27.21 -6.78
CA VAL A 81 3.68 -26.12 -7.02
C VAL A 81 3.73 -25.18 -5.82
N GLU A 82 3.90 -23.89 -6.08
CA GLU A 82 3.96 -22.83 -5.08
C GLU A 82 2.73 -21.94 -5.19
N ALA A 83 2.19 -21.50 -4.07
CA ALA A 83 1.10 -20.53 -4.02
C ALA A 83 1.42 -19.42 -3.03
N TYR A 84 1.18 -18.18 -3.46
CA TYR A 84 1.49 -16.98 -2.69
C TYR A 84 0.20 -16.33 -2.19
N TYR A 85 0.21 -15.89 -0.94
CA TYR A 85 -0.95 -15.29 -0.27
C TYR A 85 -0.54 -14.08 0.54
N TRP A 86 -1.48 -13.14 0.73
CA TRP A 86 -1.27 -12.03 1.64
C TRP A 86 -1.46 -12.47 3.09
N LYS A 87 -0.47 -12.19 3.96
CA LYS A 87 -0.50 -12.67 5.35
C LYS A 87 -1.61 -12.03 6.20
N HIS A 88 -2.06 -10.85 5.79
CA HIS A 88 -3.00 -10.01 6.54
C HIS A 88 -4.44 -10.10 6.02
N GLU A 89 -4.75 -11.14 5.23
CA GLU A 89 -6.14 -11.44 4.89
C GLU A 89 -6.91 -11.70 6.20
N LYS A 90 -7.99 -10.95 6.43
CA LYS A 90 -8.82 -11.11 7.64
C LYS A 90 -9.51 -12.47 7.58
N THR A 91 -8.97 -13.42 8.33
CA THR A 91 -9.53 -14.75 8.53
C THR A 91 -9.79 -14.97 10.02
N ASN A 92 -10.77 -15.79 10.37
CA ASN A 92 -11.07 -16.12 11.77
C ASN A 92 -10.03 -17.13 12.33
N GLY A 93 -8.75 -16.75 12.32
CA GLY A 93 -7.61 -17.59 12.71
C GLY A 93 -7.19 -18.64 11.68
N SER A 94 -7.88 -18.72 10.53
CA SER A 94 -7.55 -19.67 9.46
C SER A 94 -6.45 -19.15 8.51
N PRO A 95 -5.75 -20.02 7.76
CA PRO A 95 -4.84 -19.55 6.71
C PRO A 95 -5.54 -18.66 5.67
N PRO A 96 -4.84 -17.68 5.05
CA PRO A 96 -5.36 -16.88 3.95
C PRO A 96 -5.92 -17.75 2.80
N THR A 97 -7.00 -17.31 2.16
CA THR A 97 -7.74 -18.07 1.15
C THR A 97 -7.68 -17.46 -0.25
N LYS A 98 -7.19 -16.23 -0.37
CA LYS A 98 -7.06 -15.53 -1.66
C LYS A 98 -5.65 -15.69 -2.21
N VAL A 99 -5.47 -16.70 -3.04
CA VAL A 99 -4.21 -16.92 -3.76
C VAL A 99 -3.95 -15.76 -4.72
N LEU A 100 -2.74 -15.19 -4.66
CA LEU A 100 -2.29 -14.05 -5.47
C LEU A 100 -1.53 -14.51 -6.72
N LEU A 101 -0.70 -15.53 -6.57
CA LEU A 101 0.20 -16.02 -7.61
C LEU A 101 0.44 -17.52 -7.42
N ILE A 102 0.54 -18.27 -8.51
CA ILE A 102 0.89 -19.69 -8.51
C ILE A 102 2.17 -19.87 -9.32
N GLY A 103 3.16 -20.56 -8.76
CA GLY A 103 4.37 -20.99 -9.48
C GLY A 103 4.34 -22.50 -9.71
N VAL A 104 4.51 -22.98 -10.93
CA VAL A 104 4.63 -24.41 -11.25
C VAL A 104 6.06 -24.70 -11.71
N THR A 105 6.80 -25.49 -10.93
CA THR A 105 8.21 -25.78 -11.19
C THR A 105 8.35 -27.12 -11.88
N THR A 106 9.03 -27.12 -13.02
CA THR A 106 9.41 -28.30 -13.80
C THR A 106 10.93 -28.48 -13.76
N SER A 107 11.48 -29.42 -14.54
CA SER A 107 12.94 -29.53 -14.71
C SER A 107 13.57 -28.35 -15.48
N THR A 108 12.78 -27.58 -16.23
CA THR A 108 13.30 -26.48 -17.07
C THR A 108 13.18 -25.10 -16.41
N GLY A 109 12.40 -24.99 -15.33
CA GLY A 109 12.19 -23.73 -14.62
C GLY A 109 10.80 -23.64 -13.98
N THR A 110 10.46 -22.45 -13.49
CA THR A 110 9.17 -22.15 -12.86
C THR A 110 8.34 -21.24 -13.76
N THR A 111 7.15 -21.69 -14.14
CA THR A 111 6.14 -20.86 -14.80
C THR A 111 5.24 -20.24 -13.74
N TYR A 112 5.04 -18.93 -13.79
CA TYR A 112 4.13 -18.24 -12.87
C TYR A 112 2.80 -17.96 -13.54
N HIS A 113 1.74 -18.01 -12.76
CA HIS A 113 0.36 -17.79 -13.20
C HIS A 113 -0.30 -16.81 -12.24
N LYS A 114 -0.98 -15.79 -12.77
CA LYS A 114 -1.72 -14.79 -11.97
C LYS A 114 -3.18 -14.74 -12.37
N ASN A 115 -4.03 -14.31 -11.44
CA ASN A 115 -5.44 -14.11 -11.70
C ASN A 115 -5.67 -12.77 -12.42
N THR A 116 -6.54 -12.76 -13.43
CA THR A 116 -6.86 -11.54 -14.21
C THR A 116 -8.31 -11.10 -14.14
N SER A 117 -9.23 -11.99 -13.77
CA SER A 117 -10.68 -11.76 -13.82
C SER A 117 -11.44 -12.41 -12.64
N GLY A 118 -10.73 -12.80 -11.59
CA GLY A 118 -11.25 -13.61 -10.50
C GLY A 118 -11.37 -15.11 -10.84
N LYS A 119 -11.55 -15.47 -12.12
CA LYS A 119 -11.71 -16.86 -12.57
C LYS A 119 -10.61 -17.33 -13.52
N ASP A 120 -10.05 -16.42 -14.32
CA ASP A 120 -9.06 -16.77 -15.34
C ASP A 120 -7.65 -16.54 -14.85
N TRP A 121 -6.84 -17.61 -14.94
CA TRP A 121 -5.42 -17.54 -14.66
C TRP A 121 -4.67 -17.56 -15.98
N VAL A 122 -3.68 -16.68 -16.06
CA VAL A 122 -2.82 -16.58 -17.23
C VAL A 122 -1.38 -16.69 -16.80
N GLU A 123 -0.59 -17.29 -17.68
CA GLU A 123 0.86 -17.29 -17.54
C GLU A 123 1.38 -15.85 -17.44
N HIS A 124 2.24 -15.61 -16.46
CA HIS A 124 2.81 -14.32 -16.15
C HIS A 124 4.32 -14.44 -16.08
N HIS A 125 5.01 -13.70 -16.93
CA HIS A 125 6.46 -13.66 -16.93
C HIS A 125 6.96 -12.71 -15.85
N LEU A 126 7.64 -13.23 -14.83
CA LEU A 126 8.29 -12.41 -13.81
C LEU A 126 9.54 -11.75 -14.39
N GLN A 127 9.51 -10.42 -14.56
CA GLN A 127 10.68 -9.63 -14.92
C GLN A 127 11.63 -9.40 -13.72
N ASN A 128 11.93 -10.46 -12.97
CA ASN A 128 12.71 -10.44 -11.72
C ASN A 128 12.11 -9.66 -10.54
N ASP A 129 10.82 -9.29 -10.59
CA ASP A 129 10.15 -8.55 -9.51
C ASP A 129 8.90 -9.29 -9.00
N LEU A 130 9.15 -10.41 -8.32
CA LEU A 130 8.11 -11.20 -7.66
C LEU A 130 7.32 -10.35 -6.66
N GLU A 131 8.00 -9.52 -5.88
CA GLU A 131 7.38 -8.73 -4.83
C GLU A 131 6.42 -7.69 -5.41
N LYS A 132 6.79 -7.01 -6.50
CA LYS A 132 5.89 -6.05 -7.17
C LYS A 132 4.68 -6.74 -7.77
N THR A 133 4.88 -7.91 -8.39
CA THR A 133 3.77 -8.73 -8.88
C THR A 133 2.80 -9.07 -7.74
N LEU A 134 3.31 -9.41 -6.55
CA LEU A 134 2.47 -9.70 -5.40
C LEU A 134 1.76 -8.46 -4.85
N ASP A 135 2.41 -7.30 -4.80
CA ASP A 135 1.75 -6.04 -4.44
C ASP A 135 0.61 -5.69 -5.40
N GLU A 136 0.82 -5.83 -6.70
CA GLU A 136 -0.21 -5.59 -7.73
C GLU A 136 -1.39 -6.54 -7.59
N GLN A 137 -1.11 -7.83 -7.38
CA GLN A 137 -2.14 -8.84 -7.13
C GLN A 137 -2.84 -8.61 -5.78
N ASN A 138 -2.17 -8.05 -4.79
CA ASN A 138 -2.78 -7.71 -3.51
C ASN A 138 -3.71 -6.49 -3.62
N CYS A 139 -3.31 -5.45 -4.38
CA CYS A 139 -4.22 -4.35 -4.73
C CYS A 139 -5.47 -4.89 -5.45
N TYR A 140 -5.28 -5.81 -6.42
CA TYR A 140 -6.37 -6.39 -7.20
C TYR A 140 -7.32 -7.27 -6.37
N ASN A 141 -6.80 -8.23 -5.61
CA ASN A 141 -7.62 -9.27 -4.95
C ASN A 141 -8.09 -8.89 -3.53
N ASN A 142 -7.36 -8.00 -2.84
CA ASN A 142 -7.57 -7.68 -1.43
C ASN A 142 -7.89 -6.21 -1.16
N ASN A 143 -7.98 -5.37 -2.19
CA ASN A 143 -8.14 -3.94 -2.04
C ASN A 143 -7.08 -3.29 -1.14
N ALA A 144 -5.87 -3.86 -1.14
CA ALA A 144 -4.81 -3.51 -0.21
C ALA A 144 -3.62 -2.93 -0.99
N ILE A 145 -3.34 -1.66 -0.78
CA ILE A 145 -2.39 -0.88 -1.59
C ILE A 145 -1.00 -0.88 -0.98
N THR A 146 0.01 -1.17 -1.78
CA THR A 146 1.40 -0.88 -1.42
C THR A 146 1.82 0.43 -2.10
N LEU A 147 2.20 1.42 -1.30
CA LEU A 147 2.69 2.71 -1.79
C LEU A 147 4.20 2.63 -2.02
N ASP A 148 4.70 3.15 -3.13
CA ASP A 148 6.15 3.28 -3.37
C ASP A 148 6.54 4.77 -3.33
N LEU A 149 7.23 5.18 -2.27
CA LEU A 149 7.63 6.58 -2.10
C LEU A 149 8.99 6.89 -2.74
N SER A 150 9.53 6.01 -3.58
CA SER A 150 10.71 6.36 -4.36
C SER A 150 10.40 7.54 -5.27
N LYS A 151 11.24 8.58 -5.24
CA LYS A 151 11.11 9.69 -6.16
C LYS A 151 11.16 9.16 -7.60
N ASP A 152 10.26 9.68 -8.42
CA ASP A 152 10.07 9.27 -9.82
C ASP A 152 9.48 7.85 -9.99
N ALA A 153 9.06 7.18 -8.91
CA ALA A 153 8.21 5.98 -9.05
C ALA A 153 6.90 6.31 -9.78
N TYR A 154 6.42 7.54 -9.60
CA TYR A 154 5.20 8.07 -10.20
C TYR A 154 5.41 9.52 -10.66
N GLY A 155 4.91 9.84 -11.85
CA GLY A 155 4.75 11.19 -12.35
C GLY A 155 3.62 11.93 -11.64
N THR A 156 3.65 13.27 -11.69
CA THR A 156 2.54 14.08 -11.17
C THR A 156 1.31 13.91 -12.05
N GLY A 157 0.14 13.68 -11.44
CA GLY A 157 -1.08 13.33 -12.18
C GLY A 157 -1.20 11.86 -12.55
N ASP A 158 -0.18 11.05 -12.22
CA ASP A 158 -0.26 9.62 -12.44
C ASP A 158 -1.32 9.00 -11.53
N LYS A 159 -2.00 8.04 -12.14
CA LYS A 159 -3.06 7.25 -11.57
C LYS A 159 -2.58 5.82 -11.50
N TYR A 160 -2.28 5.32 -10.30
CA TYR A 160 -1.75 3.96 -10.13
C TYR A 160 -2.46 3.16 -9.03
N CYS A 161 -2.46 1.83 -9.18
CA CYS A 161 -2.70 0.87 -8.09
C CYS A 161 -2.23 -0.52 -8.57
N CYS A 162 -2.77 -0.97 -9.70
CA CYS A 162 -2.34 -2.16 -10.44
C CYS A 162 -2.95 -2.13 -11.86
N ASP A 163 -2.42 -2.95 -12.77
CA ASP A 163 -2.90 -3.07 -14.16
C ASP A 163 -4.40 -3.40 -14.29
N GLY A 164 -4.99 -4.04 -13.27
CA GLY A 164 -6.41 -4.38 -13.25
C GLY A 164 -7.35 -3.19 -13.04
N HIS A 165 -6.83 -2.02 -12.66
CA HIS A 165 -7.62 -0.83 -12.32
C HIS A 165 -7.42 0.33 -13.30
N LYS A 166 -7.22 0.04 -14.60
CA LYS A 166 -6.95 1.05 -15.64
C LYS A 166 -8.01 2.17 -15.79
N GLY A 167 -9.21 2.02 -15.23
CA GLY A 167 -10.25 3.06 -15.19
C GLY A 167 -10.60 3.62 -13.81
N SER A 168 -10.13 3.00 -12.73
CA SER A 168 -10.51 3.31 -11.35
C SER A 168 -9.27 3.35 -10.47
N SER A 169 -8.36 4.26 -10.79
CA SER A 169 -7.15 4.42 -9.99
C SER A 169 -7.51 4.73 -8.54
N ARG A 170 -6.74 4.11 -7.65
CA ARG A 170 -6.96 4.21 -6.22
C ARG A 170 -5.97 5.13 -5.53
N ILE A 171 -5.02 5.66 -6.30
CA ILE A 171 -3.97 6.55 -5.81
C ILE A 171 -3.85 7.68 -6.81
N THR A 172 -4.05 8.90 -6.32
CA THR A 172 -3.79 10.12 -7.10
C THR A 172 -2.58 10.82 -6.52
N VAL A 173 -1.61 11.15 -7.39
CA VAL A 173 -0.39 11.86 -6.99
C VAL A 173 -0.49 13.34 -7.34
N ALA A 174 -0.36 14.19 -6.33
CA ALA A 174 -0.30 15.64 -6.48
C ALA A 174 1.01 16.20 -5.93
N SER A 175 1.59 17.19 -6.62
CA SER A 175 2.74 17.93 -6.10
C SER A 175 2.26 19.15 -5.33
N ILE A 176 2.69 19.29 -4.08
CA ILE A 176 2.27 20.36 -3.17
C ILE A 176 3.46 21.27 -2.89
N PRO A 177 3.37 22.58 -3.18
CA PRO A 177 4.40 23.52 -2.78
C PRO A 177 4.38 23.70 -1.26
N VAL A 178 5.53 23.47 -0.64
CA VAL A 178 5.79 23.69 0.78
C VAL A 178 6.75 24.86 0.88
N ASN A 179 6.22 26.08 0.95
CA ASN A 179 6.99 27.30 1.09
C ASN A 179 6.35 28.20 2.14
N HIS A 180 7.10 29.16 2.67
CA HIS A 180 6.55 30.14 3.59
C HIS A 180 6.58 31.53 2.96
N LYS A 181 5.47 32.26 3.01
CA LYS A 181 5.29 33.54 2.30
C LYS A 181 6.30 34.65 2.67
N HIS A 182 6.95 34.54 3.83
CA HIS A 182 7.96 35.50 4.29
C HIS A 182 9.39 35.11 3.94
N VAL A 183 9.59 33.98 3.26
CA VAL A 183 10.92 33.43 2.99
C VAL A 183 11.11 33.32 1.47
N GLY A 184 12.08 34.03 0.92
CA GLY A 184 12.43 34.01 -0.51
C GLY A 184 13.16 32.74 -0.95
N SER A 185 13.02 31.62 -0.24
CA SER A 185 13.71 30.37 -0.53
C SER A 185 13.11 29.67 -1.74
N LYS A 186 13.90 28.77 -2.37
CA LYS A 186 13.38 27.84 -3.36
C LYS A 186 12.18 27.08 -2.78
N THR A 187 11.10 27.00 -3.54
CA THR A 187 9.90 26.23 -3.17
C THR A 187 10.28 24.78 -2.97
N LEU A 188 10.09 24.27 -1.75
CA LEU A 188 10.20 22.85 -1.48
C LEU A 188 8.93 22.17 -2.01
N MET A 189 9.05 20.97 -2.57
CA MET A 189 7.90 20.22 -3.08
C MET A 189 7.68 18.97 -2.23
N ALA A 190 6.46 18.81 -1.73
CA ALA A 190 5.96 17.53 -1.25
C ALA A 190 5.19 16.82 -2.37
N TYR A 191 5.08 15.51 -2.28
CA TYR A 191 4.21 14.71 -3.13
C TYR A 191 3.16 14.05 -2.25
N SER A 192 1.89 14.39 -2.48
CA SER A 192 0.75 13.80 -1.78
C SER A 192 0.14 12.69 -2.61
N TYR A 193 -0.08 11.57 -1.95
CA TYR A 193 -0.65 10.34 -2.49
C TYR A 193 -2.01 10.15 -1.83
N THR A 194 -3.06 10.64 -2.47
CA THR A 194 -4.44 10.47 -1.99
C THR A 194 -4.88 9.04 -2.28
N ILE A 195 -5.32 8.33 -1.25
CA ILE A 195 -5.69 6.92 -1.31
C ILE A 195 -7.22 6.83 -1.22
N SER A 196 -7.84 6.24 -2.24
CA SER A 196 -9.29 5.95 -2.23
C SER A 196 -9.61 4.51 -1.84
N SER A 197 -8.59 3.73 -1.45
CA SER A 197 -8.74 2.33 -1.03
C SER A 197 -8.97 2.24 0.47
N GLU A 198 -9.57 1.15 0.89
CA GLU A 198 -9.86 0.91 2.31
C GLU A 198 -8.59 0.63 3.14
N LYS A 199 -7.53 0.12 2.49
CA LYS A 199 -6.34 -0.42 3.18
C LYS A 199 -5.03 0.01 2.52
N LEU A 200 -4.15 0.59 3.32
CA LEU A 200 -2.74 0.76 3.01
C LEU A 200 -1.98 -0.47 3.53
N ALA A 201 -1.59 -1.36 2.62
CA ALA A 201 -0.92 -2.62 2.91
C ALA A 201 0.53 -2.45 3.35
N ALA A 202 1.24 -1.49 2.78
CA ALA A 202 2.63 -1.17 3.09
C ALA A 202 3.02 0.18 2.47
N ILE A 203 4.07 0.79 3.00
CA ILE A 203 4.80 1.88 2.34
C ILE A 203 6.22 1.37 2.08
N LYS A 204 6.69 1.53 0.84
CA LYS A 204 8.00 1.05 0.39
C LYS A 204 8.86 2.18 -0.15
N LEU A 205 10.16 1.97 -0.08
CA LEU A 205 11.20 2.83 -0.62
C LEU A 205 12.07 2.04 -1.60
N ALA A 206 12.76 2.78 -2.47
CA ALA A 206 13.79 2.25 -3.34
C ALA A 206 14.82 1.49 -2.51
N GLY A 207 15.15 0.28 -2.94
CA GLY A 207 16.23 -0.51 -2.39
C GLY A 207 16.84 -1.35 -3.50
N GLY A 208 18.14 -1.66 -3.40
CA GLY A 208 18.94 -2.21 -4.49
C GLY A 208 18.26 -3.35 -5.27
N LYS A 209 18.30 -4.58 -4.74
CA LYS A 209 17.60 -5.73 -5.34
C LYS A 209 16.22 -6.00 -4.73
N LYS A 210 15.94 -5.40 -3.57
CA LYS A 210 14.70 -5.57 -2.81
C LYS A 210 14.26 -4.19 -2.34
N ARG A 211 12.96 -3.91 -2.43
CA ARG A 211 12.38 -2.69 -1.89
C ARG A 211 12.44 -2.74 -0.36
N LYS A 212 12.63 -1.57 0.25
CA LYS A 212 12.65 -1.44 1.72
C LYS A 212 11.23 -1.13 2.17
N THR A 213 10.67 -1.93 3.07
CA THR A 213 9.34 -1.66 3.65
C THR A 213 9.51 -0.80 4.89
N ILE A 214 8.86 0.36 4.92
CA ILE A 214 8.84 1.25 6.08
C ILE A 214 8.13 0.57 7.26
N LYS A 215 8.68 0.74 8.46
CA LYS A 215 8.07 0.39 9.74
C LYS A 215 7.81 1.67 10.51
N LEU A 216 6.55 1.97 10.77
CA LEU A 216 6.18 3.14 11.56
C LEU A 216 6.20 2.75 13.04
N ASP A 217 6.88 3.55 13.84
CA ASP A 217 6.87 3.37 15.28
C ASP A 217 5.45 3.60 15.83
N GLY A 218 4.97 2.67 16.65
CA GLY A 218 3.62 2.69 17.21
C GLY A 218 2.49 2.37 16.23
N SER A 219 2.76 1.91 15.01
CA SER A 219 1.70 1.53 14.05
C SER A 219 2.11 0.36 13.17
N GLU A 220 1.19 -0.59 12.97
CA GLU A 220 1.41 -1.77 12.14
C GLU A 220 0.65 -1.68 10.82
N PHE A 221 1.23 -2.29 9.78
CA PHE A 221 0.53 -2.50 8.52
C PHE A 221 -0.23 -3.84 8.55
N PRO A 222 -1.39 -3.95 7.87
CA PRO A 222 -2.03 -2.92 7.06
C PRO A 222 -2.77 -1.88 7.92
N MET A 223 -2.86 -0.66 7.41
CA MET A 223 -3.61 0.43 8.04
C MET A 223 -4.93 0.65 7.31
N GLU A 224 -6.02 0.83 8.06
CA GLU A 224 -7.33 1.19 7.53
C GLU A 224 -7.56 2.69 7.70
N GLY A 225 -8.34 3.31 6.82
CA GLY A 225 -8.72 4.72 6.96
C GLY A 225 -7.62 5.74 6.64
N VAL A 226 -6.53 5.36 5.98
CA VAL A 226 -5.54 6.32 5.48
C VAL A 226 -6.11 7.08 4.28
N GLU A 227 -6.28 8.40 4.40
CA GLU A 227 -6.80 9.26 3.33
C GLU A 227 -5.68 9.68 2.37
N SER A 228 -4.52 10.01 2.92
CA SER A 228 -3.36 10.37 2.11
C SER A 228 -2.04 10.15 2.84
N VAL A 229 -1.00 9.88 2.07
CA VAL A 229 0.39 9.94 2.53
C VAL A 229 1.07 11.06 1.78
N SER A 230 1.77 11.96 2.45
CA SER A 230 2.62 12.95 1.80
C SER A 230 4.09 12.63 2.04
N ALA A 231 4.93 12.80 1.03
CA ALA A 231 6.36 12.55 1.11
C ALA A 231 7.15 13.81 0.73
N LEU A 232 8.13 14.17 1.57
CA LEU A 232 8.98 15.33 1.39
C LEU A 232 10.43 14.86 1.16
N TYR A 233 11.06 15.38 0.12
CA TYR A 233 12.38 14.93 -0.32
C TYR A 233 13.42 16.02 -0.10
N SER A 234 14.63 15.63 0.32
CA SER A 234 15.77 16.54 0.36
C SER A 234 16.39 16.70 -1.04
N ASN A 235 17.18 17.77 -1.23
CA ASN A 235 17.69 18.22 -2.52
C ASN A 235 18.36 17.08 -3.34
N GLY A 236 17.65 16.58 -4.35
CA GLY A 236 18.13 15.51 -5.25
C GLY A 236 18.00 14.08 -4.71
N SER A 237 17.53 13.89 -3.47
CA SER A 237 17.32 12.54 -2.92
C SER A 237 16.19 11.82 -3.64
N LYS A 238 16.37 10.50 -3.82
CA LYS A 238 15.31 9.58 -4.28
C LYS A 238 14.46 9.04 -3.14
N GLU A 239 14.95 9.09 -1.91
CA GLU A 239 14.21 8.68 -0.72
C GLU A 239 13.68 9.93 0.01
N PRO A 240 12.45 9.90 0.54
CA PRO A 240 11.93 11.00 1.33
C PRO A 240 12.69 11.11 2.65
N VAL A 241 12.76 12.31 3.20
CA VAL A 241 13.30 12.58 4.54
C VAL A 241 12.19 12.67 5.59
N LEU A 242 10.99 13.06 5.16
CA LEU A 242 9.80 13.13 5.99
C LEU A 242 8.61 12.54 5.24
N ILE A 243 7.73 11.86 5.97
CA ILE A 243 6.43 11.42 5.47
C ILE A 243 5.34 11.93 6.42
N CYS A 244 4.20 12.34 5.91
CA CYS A 244 3.05 12.76 6.70
C CYS A 244 1.87 11.82 6.40
N LEU A 245 1.31 11.19 7.43
CA LEU A 245 0.10 10.40 7.31
C LEU A 245 -1.11 11.25 7.68
N ASN A 246 -2.13 11.24 6.83
CA ASN A 246 -3.45 11.80 7.13
C ASN A 246 -4.44 10.64 7.22
N MET A 247 -4.93 10.36 8.42
CA MET A 247 -5.91 9.28 8.68
C MET A 247 -7.28 9.87 8.98
N LYS A 248 -8.32 9.16 8.54
CA LYS A 248 -9.72 9.56 8.74
C LYS A 248 -10.12 9.30 10.18
N GLY A 249 -10.26 10.37 10.97
CA GLY A 249 -10.80 10.32 12.33
C GLY A 249 -9.89 9.67 13.37
N ASP A 250 -8.60 9.49 13.08
CA ASP A 250 -7.59 9.04 14.05
C ASP A 250 -6.40 10.01 14.08
N ASP A 251 -6.36 10.84 15.12
CA ASP A 251 -5.30 11.82 15.32
C ASP A 251 -4.03 11.18 15.91
N LYS A 252 -4.10 9.97 16.47
CA LYS A 252 -2.94 9.37 17.15
C LYS A 252 -1.90 8.90 16.15
N THR A 253 -2.36 8.29 15.06
CA THR A 253 -1.55 7.72 13.98
C THR A 253 -1.32 8.72 12.83
N SER A 254 -2.11 9.80 12.77
CA SER A 254 -1.85 10.92 11.87
C SER A 254 -0.62 11.73 12.29
N GLY A 255 -0.05 12.45 11.32
CA GLY A 255 1.04 13.40 11.51
C GLY A 255 2.34 13.01 10.81
N TRP A 256 3.40 13.74 11.14
CA TRP A 256 4.70 13.58 10.50
C TRP A 256 5.53 12.47 11.12
N TYR A 257 6.23 11.73 10.27
CA TYR A 257 7.21 10.72 10.60
C TYR A 257 8.53 11.03 9.90
N LYS A 258 9.63 10.66 10.55
CA LYS A 258 10.99 10.83 10.05
C LYS A 258 11.75 9.52 10.10
N SER A 259 12.68 9.33 9.17
CA SER A 259 13.56 8.17 9.22
C SER A 259 14.46 8.25 10.46
N SER A 260 14.48 7.18 11.25
CA SER A 260 15.45 7.00 12.33
C SER A 260 16.70 6.22 11.88
N GLY A 261 16.88 6.06 10.57
CA GLY A 261 17.88 5.18 9.96
C GLY A 261 17.30 3.79 9.63
N GLY A 262 17.71 3.25 8.48
CA GLY A 262 17.21 1.99 7.95
C GLY A 262 15.74 2.08 7.53
N ASP A 263 14.94 1.12 7.97
CA ASP A 263 13.54 0.97 7.57
C ASP A 263 12.56 1.50 8.63
N THR A 264 13.04 1.95 9.78
CA THR A 264 12.21 2.43 10.89
C THR A 264 12.00 3.94 10.80
N TRP A 265 10.75 4.35 11.03
CA TRP A 265 10.30 5.73 10.97
C TRP A 265 9.55 6.09 12.24
N THR A 266 9.97 7.17 12.91
CA THR A 266 9.40 7.61 14.20
C THR A 266 8.62 8.90 14.03
N LYS A 267 7.62 9.14 14.88
CA LYS A 267 6.82 10.37 14.85
C LYS A 267 7.73 11.59 15.08
N ALA A 268 7.46 12.69 14.38
CA ALA A 268 8.13 13.97 14.49
C ALA A 268 7.22 14.96 15.25
N PRO A 269 7.16 14.88 16.61
CA PRO A 269 6.16 15.61 17.40
C PRO A 269 6.27 17.13 17.25
N GLU A 270 7.46 17.66 16.95
CA GLU A 270 7.70 19.09 16.72
C GLU A 270 6.89 19.66 15.55
N LEU A 271 6.47 18.81 14.60
CA LEU A 271 5.65 19.20 13.45
C LEU A 271 4.15 19.09 13.71
N GLY A 272 3.75 18.45 14.82
CA GLY A 272 2.34 18.19 15.15
C GLY A 272 1.57 17.48 14.03
N ASP A 273 0.29 17.79 13.93
CA ASP A 273 -0.65 17.20 12.97
C ASP A 273 -0.89 18.09 11.73
N VAL A 274 0.03 19.02 11.47
CA VAL A 274 -0.09 20.05 10.44
C VAL A 274 0.09 19.43 9.06
N LYS A 275 -0.84 19.70 8.15
CA LYS A 275 -0.73 19.19 6.79
C LYS A 275 0.30 20.00 5.98
N PRO A 276 1.01 19.39 5.01
CA PRO A 276 2.00 20.09 4.19
C PRO A 276 1.51 21.43 3.59
N GLU A 277 0.26 21.47 3.14
CA GLU A 277 -0.41 22.63 2.56
C GLU A 277 -0.71 23.76 3.56
N GLU A 278 -0.78 23.45 4.87
CA GLU A 278 -1.11 24.41 5.92
C GLU A 278 0.12 25.14 6.46
N ILE A 279 1.32 24.59 6.23
CA ILE A 279 2.60 25.12 6.75
C ILE A 279 2.88 26.55 6.24
N GLN A 280 2.33 26.93 5.08
CA GLN A 280 2.68 28.16 4.37
C GLN A 280 2.39 29.47 5.14
N ASN A 281 1.48 29.40 6.12
CA ASN A 281 0.99 30.57 6.84
C ASN A 281 1.45 30.66 8.30
N ASN A 282 2.25 29.69 8.78
CA ASN A 282 2.63 29.60 10.18
C ASN A 282 4.15 29.50 10.36
N CYS A 283 4.76 30.60 10.82
CA CYS A 283 6.21 30.66 11.03
C CYS A 283 6.72 29.64 12.05
N LYS A 284 5.93 29.30 13.07
CA LYS A 284 6.33 28.28 14.06
C LYS A 284 6.43 26.90 13.41
N GLN A 285 5.42 26.51 12.63
CA GLN A 285 5.37 25.22 11.93
C GLN A 285 6.43 25.15 10.83
N TRP A 286 6.62 26.24 10.07
CA TRP A 286 7.71 26.34 9.09
C TRP A 286 9.08 26.19 9.73
N ASN A 287 9.34 26.90 10.84
CA ASN A 287 10.63 26.81 11.52
C ASN A 287 10.88 25.41 12.10
N ALA A 288 9.84 24.73 12.60
CA ALA A 288 9.92 23.34 13.01
C ALA A 288 10.28 22.42 11.83
N LEU A 289 9.63 22.61 10.67
CA LEU A 289 9.93 21.86 9.44
C LEU A 289 11.38 22.09 8.99
N VAL A 290 11.81 23.35 8.91
CA VAL A 290 13.18 23.71 8.55
C VAL A 290 14.18 23.12 9.55
N GLY A 291 13.89 23.20 10.85
CA GLY A 291 14.72 22.63 11.90
C GLY A 291 14.89 21.12 11.76
N GLU A 292 13.83 20.39 11.37
CA GLU A 292 13.94 18.95 11.12
C GLU A 292 14.70 18.64 9.82
N LEU A 293 14.42 19.37 8.73
CA LEU A 293 15.10 19.18 7.44
C LEU A 293 16.62 19.46 7.51
N LYS A 294 17.04 20.45 8.31
CA LYS A 294 18.45 20.76 8.58
C LYS A 294 19.20 19.62 9.28
N LYS A 295 18.51 18.71 9.98
CA LYS A 295 19.15 17.54 10.61
C LYS A 295 19.52 16.45 9.61
N HIS A 296 18.80 16.37 8.48
CA HIS A 296 18.95 15.31 7.49
C HIS A 296 19.65 15.77 6.21
N SER A 297 19.78 17.08 5.99
CA SER A 297 20.38 17.62 4.78
C SER A 297 20.91 19.04 4.98
N ASP A 298 21.86 19.44 4.13
CA ASP A 298 22.35 20.81 3.99
C ASP A 298 21.30 21.68 3.27
N SER A 299 20.12 21.80 3.87
CA SER A 299 19.04 22.61 3.31
C SER A 299 19.40 24.09 3.47
N ASN A 300 19.46 24.83 2.36
CA ASN A 300 19.59 26.29 2.38
C ASN A 300 18.26 26.99 2.73
N LEU A 301 17.40 26.31 3.49
CA LEU A 301 16.10 26.83 3.90
C LEU A 301 16.30 27.84 5.03
N GLN A 302 15.73 29.02 4.84
CA GLN A 302 15.75 30.09 5.82
C GLN A 302 14.55 29.96 6.76
N GLU A 303 14.78 30.29 8.03
CA GLU A 303 13.72 30.38 9.03
C GLU A 303 12.86 31.62 8.78
N CYS A 304 11.57 31.53 9.09
CA CYS A 304 10.70 32.70 9.16
C CYS A 304 11.06 33.51 10.40
N THR A 305 11.41 34.79 10.18
CA THR A 305 11.81 35.74 11.24
C THR A 305 10.72 36.75 11.60
N LEU A 306 9.48 36.59 11.12
CA LEU A 306 8.43 37.52 11.53
C LEU A 306 8.25 37.45 13.04
N GLU A 307 8.52 38.59 13.68
CA GLU A 307 8.13 38.82 15.05
C GLU A 307 6.61 38.60 15.13
N PRO A 308 6.12 37.88 16.17
CA PRO A 308 4.69 37.87 16.46
C PRO A 308 4.21 39.33 16.45
N PRO A 309 3.10 39.66 15.78
CA PRO A 309 2.58 41.02 15.84
C PRO A 309 2.52 41.40 17.31
N LYS A 310 3.31 42.40 17.73
CA LYS A 310 3.29 42.90 19.10
C LYS A 310 1.82 43.12 19.41
N GLN A 311 1.28 42.35 20.36
CA GLN A 311 -0.10 42.55 20.79
C GLN A 311 -0.24 44.06 21.04
N PRO A 312 -1.28 44.71 20.47
CA PRO A 312 -1.56 46.10 20.79
C PRO A 312 -1.46 46.24 22.30
N PRO A 313 -0.73 47.24 22.83
CA PRO A 313 -0.54 47.40 24.26
C PRO A 313 -1.89 47.19 24.93
N GLU A 314 -1.98 46.11 25.71
CA GLU A 314 -3.18 45.79 26.45
C GLU A 314 -3.43 47.04 27.30
N LEU A 315 -4.45 47.82 26.93
CA LEU A 315 -4.87 48.98 27.69
C LEU A 315 -5.19 48.42 29.06
N GLN A 316 -4.27 48.59 30.01
CA GLN A 316 -4.41 48.21 31.40
C GLN A 316 -5.57 49.04 31.96
N GLY A 317 -6.78 48.53 31.73
CA GLY A 317 -8.01 48.97 32.36
C GLY A 317 -7.91 48.59 33.82
N SER A 318 -7.68 49.61 34.64
CA SER A 318 -7.76 49.57 36.08
C SER A 318 -9.17 49.20 36.56
N GLN A 319 -9.33 48.06 37.21
CA GLN A 319 -10.41 47.70 38.17
C GLN A 319 -9.79 46.66 39.11
N HIS A 320 -9.35 46.94 40.35
CA HIS A 320 -10.06 47.32 41.58
C HIS A 320 -11.26 46.42 41.96
N SER A 321 -11.05 45.66 43.06
CA SER A 321 -11.98 45.09 44.09
C SER A 321 -13.13 44.20 43.61
N GLU A 322 -13.18 42.93 43.99
CA GLU A 322 -13.70 42.34 45.26
C GLU A 322 -14.97 41.57 44.88
N GLU A 323 -15.02 40.26 45.10
CA GLU A 323 -16.02 39.66 46.00
C GLU A 323 -15.78 38.16 46.12
N GLU A 324 -15.72 37.73 47.37
CA GLU A 324 -15.82 36.36 47.84
C GLU A 324 -17.20 35.78 47.53
N GLY A 325 -17.27 34.48 47.30
CA GLY A 325 -18.52 33.77 47.11
C GLY A 325 -18.30 32.26 47.15
N GLU A 326 -18.17 31.73 48.36
CA GLU A 326 -18.37 30.32 48.68
C GLU A 326 -19.75 29.87 48.17
N ASN A 327 -19.81 28.71 47.51
CA ASN A 327 -21.04 27.91 47.53
C ASN A 327 -20.71 26.43 47.31
N GLU A 328 -20.93 25.66 48.37
CA GLU A 328 -21.07 24.22 48.39
C GLU A 328 -22.43 23.83 47.80
N HIS A 329 -22.50 22.82 46.92
CA HIS A 329 -23.64 21.91 46.79
C HIS A 329 -23.22 20.73 45.90
N GLU A 330 -23.00 19.53 46.45
CA GLU A 330 -23.94 18.47 46.85
C GLU A 330 -24.31 17.53 45.68
N GLU A 331 -24.23 16.23 45.98
CA GLU A 331 -24.49 15.08 45.12
C GLU A 331 -25.92 15.08 44.55
N GLU A 332 -26.11 14.58 43.33
CA GLU A 332 -27.24 13.66 43.12
C GLU A 332 -27.01 12.67 41.97
N LYS A 333 -27.39 11.42 42.28
CA LYS A 333 -27.53 10.26 41.40
C LYS A 333 -28.86 10.34 40.66
N ASP A 334 -28.89 9.84 39.43
CA ASP A 334 -29.99 9.09 38.78
C ASP A 334 -29.40 8.55 37.47
N LYS A 335 -29.37 7.27 37.07
CA LYS A 335 -30.25 6.08 37.12
C LYS A 335 -31.56 6.22 36.33
N VAL A 336 -31.79 5.21 35.48
CA VAL A 336 -33.02 4.88 34.71
C VAL A 336 -33.11 5.66 33.37
N GLN A 337 -33.49 5.18 32.18
CA GLN A 337 -34.22 4.03 31.61
C GLN A 337 -33.78 3.95 30.11
N GLU A 338 -33.43 2.81 29.50
CA GLU A 338 -34.30 1.88 28.74
C GLU A 338 -35.53 2.49 28.02
N ASP A 339 -35.62 2.22 26.70
CA ASP A 339 -36.69 2.46 25.71
C ASP A 339 -36.22 3.36 24.55
N SER A 340 -36.52 3.15 23.27
CA SER A 340 -37.32 2.16 22.55
C SER A 340 -37.01 2.35 21.07
N ALA A 341 -37.24 1.29 20.29
CA ALA A 341 -37.08 1.27 18.85
C ALA A 341 -38.03 2.24 18.14
N LEU A 342 -37.51 2.99 17.16
CA LEU A 342 -38.33 3.51 16.07
C LEU A 342 -37.49 3.59 14.79
N THR A 343 -37.66 2.56 13.96
CA THR A 343 -37.24 2.54 12.56
C THR A 343 -38.16 3.45 11.77
N VAL A 344 -37.61 4.53 11.21
CA VAL A 344 -38.27 5.32 10.17
C VAL A 344 -37.68 4.87 8.84
N GLU A 345 -38.51 4.21 8.03
CA GLU A 345 -38.23 3.99 6.62
C GLU A 345 -38.38 5.33 5.89
N GLU A 346 -37.26 5.86 5.39
CA GLU A 346 -37.23 7.02 4.50
C GLU A 346 -37.26 6.51 3.05
N GLU A 347 -38.42 6.60 2.41
CA GLU A 347 -38.56 6.43 0.96
C GLU A 347 -37.85 7.57 0.23
N VAL A 348 -36.69 7.27 -0.35
CA VAL A 348 -36.03 8.14 -1.33
C VAL A 348 -36.68 7.99 -2.70
N PRO A 349 -37.16 9.08 -3.33
CA PRO A 349 -37.75 9.02 -4.67
C PRO A 349 -36.67 8.71 -5.72
N ALA A 350 -36.99 7.78 -6.61
CA ALA A 350 -36.19 7.44 -7.78
C ALA A 350 -36.04 8.67 -8.69
N PHE A 351 -34.81 9.19 -8.80
CA PHE A 351 -34.46 10.22 -9.78
C PHE A 351 -34.17 9.52 -11.11
N ASP A 352 -35.08 9.71 -12.06
CA ASP A 352 -34.94 9.38 -13.47
C ASP A 352 -33.85 10.28 -14.07
N LEU A 353 -32.70 9.69 -14.38
CA LEU A 353 -31.60 10.31 -15.13
C LEU A 353 -31.53 9.67 -16.51
N SER A 354 -32.53 9.93 -17.33
CA SER A 354 -32.46 9.81 -18.78
C SER A 354 -32.26 11.21 -19.37
N ASP A 355 -31.01 11.63 -19.58
CA ASP A 355 -30.64 12.43 -20.76
C ASP A 355 -29.16 12.83 -20.84
N GLN A 356 -28.71 12.91 -22.09
CA GLN A 356 -27.48 13.53 -22.61
C GLN A 356 -26.19 12.69 -22.62
N VAL A 357 -26.03 11.99 -23.75
CA VAL A 357 -24.73 11.63 -24.32
C VAL A 357 -24.36 12.73 -25.33
N PRO A 358 -23.27 13.49 -25.15
CA PRO A 358 -22.70 14.26 -26.25
C PRO A 358 -21.73 13.37 -27.04
N ASP A 359 -22.04 13.18 -28.32
CA ASP A 359 -21.13 12.62 -29.30
C ASP A 359 -19.91 13.53 -29.47
N THR A 360 -18.72 13.04 -29.15
CA THR A 360 -17.47 13.66 -29.58
C THR A 360 -16.61 12.61 -30.27
N GLU A 361 -16.74 12.56 -31.60
CA GLU A 361 -15.75 11.97 -32.49
C GLU A 361 -14.52 12.89 -32.52
N SER A 362 -13.41 12.43 -31.95
CA SER A 362 -12.10 13.04 -32.18
C SER A 362 -11.16 12.00 -32.75
N GLU A 363 -11.15 11.92 -34.09
CA GLU A 363 -10.14 11.19 -34.87
C GLU A 363 -8.75 11.77 -34.58
N THR A 364 -7.90 11.02 -33.88
CA THR A 364 -6.48 11.37 -33.71
C THR A 364 -5.66 10.56 -34.72
N LYS A 365 -5.28 11.22 -35.82
CA LYS A 365 -4.45 10.67 -36.90
C LYS A 365 -2.97 10.72 -36.48
N ILE A 366 -2.43 9.60 -36.00
CA ILE A 366 -1.00 9.49 -35.64
C ILE A 366 -0.17 9.27 -36.91
N LEU A 367 0.66 10.25 -37.26
CA LEU A 367 1.63 10.18 -38.36
C LEU A 367 2.93 9.55 -37.83
N LEU A 368 3.18 8.29 -38.16
CA LEU A 368 4.45 7.62 -37.85
C LEU A 368 5.55 8.11 -38.79
N GLN A 369 6.50 8.90 -38.28
CA GLN A 369 7.74 9.22 -38.98
C GLN A 369 8.78 8.12 -38.75
N GLY A 370 9.42 7.70 -39.84
CA GLY A 370 10.26 6.51 -39.94
C GLY A 370 11.56 6.58 -39.13
N THR A 371 11.95 5.42 -38.62
CA THR A 371 13.21 5.18 -37.92
C THR A 371 14.37 5.08 -38.92
N PRO A 372 15.51 5.77 -38.70
CA PRO A 372 16.69 5.60 -39.55
C PRO A 372 17.40 4.27 -39.23
N VAL A 373 17.78 3.56 -40.29
CA VAL A 373 18.57 2.32 -40.26
C VAL A 373 20.04 2.64 -39.99
N ILE A 374 20.56 2.18 -38.85
CA ILE A 374 21.99 2.25 -38.53
C ILE A 374 22.69 1.04 -39.18
N LYS A 375 23.57 1.31 -40.16
CA LYS A 375 24.54 0.32 -40.67
C LYS A 375 25.70 0.21 -39.69
N ILE A 376 25.85 -0.95 -39.07
CA ILE A 376 27.03 -1.31 -38.28
C ILE A 376 28.11 -1.78 -39.26
N LEU A 377 29.23 -1.06 -39.32
CA LEU A 377 30.45 -1.50 -39.96
C LEU A 377 31.23 -2.38 -38.98
N THR A 378 31.35 -3.66 -39.28
CA THR A 378 32.29 -4.57 -38.62
C THR A 378 33.68 -4.37 -39.24
N THR A 379 34.65 -3.96 -38.44
CA THR A 379 36.06 -4.01 -38.78
C THR A 379 36.65 -5.32 -38.24
N ASP A 380 37.08 -6.19 -39.15
CA ASP A 380 37.90 -7.35 -38.83
C ASP A 380 39.33 -6.90 -38.51
N THR A 381 39.87 -7.41 -37.41
CA THR A 381 41.31 -7.51 -37.10
C THR A 381 41.59 -8.81 -36.41
#